data_AF-A0A2X3LNA1-F1
#
_entry.id   AF-A0A2X3LNA1-F1
#
_cell.length_a   1.000
_cell.length_b   1.000
_cell.length_c   1.000
_cell.angle_alpha   90.00
_cell.angle_beta   90.00
_cell.angle_gamma   90.00
#
_symmetry.space_group_name_H-M   'P 1'
#
loop_
_entity.id
_entity.type
_entity.pdbx_description
1 polymer ?
#
loop_
_entity_poly.entity_id
_entity_poly.type
_entity_poly.pdbx_seq_one_letter_code
_entity_poly.pdbx_strand_id
1 'polypeptide(L)' 'MKIVIAPDSYKESLSASEVAQAIEKGFREIFPDAQYVSIPVADGGEGTVEAMIAATQGSERHAWVTGPLARK' A
#
# COMPACT_ATOMS: atom_id res chain seq x y z
N MET A 1 21.69 -6.74 -7.11
CA MET A 1 20.98 -7.05 -5.84
C MET A 1 19.50 -6.83 -6.06
N LYS A 2 18.62 -7.67 -5.51
CA LYS A 2 17.17 -7.49 -5.58
C LYS A 2 16.64 -7.23 -4.18
N ILE A 3 15.91 -6.14 -4.00
CA ILE A 3 15.38 -5.67 -2.70
C ILE A 3 13.85 -5.69 -2.79
N VAL A 4 13.23 -6.48 -1.93
CA VAL A 4 11.77 -6.48 -1.77
C VAL A 4 11.43 -5.58 -0.59
N ILE A 5 10.56 -4.59 -0.84
CA ILE A 5 10.09 -3.63 0.16
C ILE A 5 8.62 -3.96 0.43
N ALA A 6 8.34 -4.64 1.54
CA ALA A 6 7.00 -5.10 1.91
C ALA A 6 6.53 -4.54 3.26
N PRO A 7 6.30 -3.22 3.37
CA PRO A 7 5.89 -2.58 4.61
C PRO A 7 4.39 -2.64 4.81
N ASP A 8 3.99 -2.47 6.08
CA ASP A 8 2.64 -2.07 6.47
C ASP A 8 2.54 -0.53 6.56
N SER A 9 1.32 -0.02 6.65
CA SER A 9 1.00 1.38 6.87
C SER A 9 1.51 1.90 8.21
N TYR A 10 1.76 3.21 8.27
CA TYR A 10 1.88 3.93 9.52
C TYR A 10 0.51 4.51 9.85
N LYS A 11 -0.16 3.89 10.82
CA LYS A 11 -1.54 4.21 11.18
C LYS A 11 -1.75 5.72 11.40
N GLU A 12 -2.81 6.27 10.80
CA GLU A 12 -3.13 7.70 10.79
C GLU A 12 -2.06 8.62 10.16
N SER A 13 -1.11 8.08 9.38
CA SER A 13 0.00 8.86 8.82
C SER A 13 0.28 8.53 7.36
N LEU A 14 0.86 7.37 7.07
CA LEU A 14 1.27 6.99 5.72
C LEU A 14 0.64 5.65 5.36
N SER A 15 0.11 5.56 4.14
CA SER A 15 -0.26 4.28 3.53
C SER A 15 0.99 3.39 3.37
N ALA A 16 0.78 2.08 3.31
CA ALA A 16 1.87 1.12 3.06
C ALA A 16 2.65 1.44 1.76
N SER A 17 1.95 1.95 0.74
CA SER A 17 2.56 2.41 -0.52
C SER A 17 3.49 3.60 -0.34
N GLU A 18 3.11 4.59 0.46
CA GLU A 18 3.95 5.77 0.75
C GLU A 18 5.18 5.39 1.59
N VAL A 19 5.01 4.49 2.56
CA VAL A 19 6.13 3.93 3.33
C VAL A 19 7.11 3.21 2.39
N ALA A 20 6.62 2.39 1.45
CA ALA A 20 7.47 1.69 0.50
C ALA A 20 8.28 2.65 -0.39
N GLN A 21 7.64 3.72 -0.88
CA GLN A 21 8.31 4.74 -1.69
C GLN A 21 9.38 5.50 -0.92
N ALA A 22 9.12 5.84 0.35
CA ALA A 22 10.10 6.52 1.20
C ALA A 22 11.34 5.64 1.46
N ILE A 23 11.12 4.35 1.75
CA ILE A 23 12.21 3.38 1.92
C ILE A 23 13.01 3.23 0.63
N GLU A 24 12.33 3.03 -0.51
CA GLU A 24 12.98 2.87 -1.82
C GLU A 24 13.83 4.10 -2.16
N LYS A 25 13.30 5.31 -1.92
CA LYS A 25 14.02 6.56 -2.13
C LYS A 25 15.34 6.58 -1.34
N GLY A 26 15.30 6.29 -0.05
CA GLY A 26 16.50 6.25 0.79
C GLY A 26 17.51 5.18 0.36
N PHE A 27 17.02 3.99 -0.02
CA PHE A 27 17.90 2.94 -0.54
C PHE A 27 18.57 3.33 -1.86
N ARG A 28 17.86 4.01 -2.76
CA ARG A 28 18.41 4.46 -4.06
C ARG A 28 19.55 5.47 -3.92
N GLU A 29 19.63 6.19 -2.81
CA GLU A 29 20.76 7.10 -2.53
C GLU A 29 22.09 6.33 -2.36
N ILE A 30 22.04 5.07 -1.90
CA ILE A 30 23.22 4.24 -1.66
C ILE A 30 23.37 3.12 -2.70
N PHE A 31 22.25 2.56 -3.17
CA PHE A 31 22.20 1.43 -4.10
C PHE A 31 21.35 1.77 -5.33
N PRO A 32 21.79 2.70 -6.20
CA PRO A 32 20.98 3.18 -7.32
C PRO A 32 20.61 2.07 -8.32
N ASP A 33 21.50 1.09 -8.51
CA ASP A 33 21.36 0.02 -9.51
C ASP A 33 20.71 -1.27 -8.97
N ALA A 34 20.26 -1.26 -7.71
CA ALA A 34 19.50 -2.40 -7.19
C ALA A 34 18.13 -2.49 -7.90
N GLN A 35 17.63 -3.72 -8.04
CA GLN A 35 16.27 -3.95 -8.50
C GLN A 35 15.33 -3.86 -7.30
N TYR A 36 14.37 -2.94 -7.35
CA TYR A 36 13.38 -2.73 -6.30
C TYR A 36 12.04 -3.36 -6.68
N VAL A 37 11.42 -4.05 -5.73
CA VAL A 37 10.07 -4.58 -5.86
C VAL A 37 9.29 -4.18 -4.62
N SER A 38 8.35 -3.25 -4.79
CA SER A 38 7.50 -2.75 -3.71
C SER A 38 6.21 -3.56 -3.66
N ILE A 39 5.93 -4.16 -2.49
CA ILE A 39 4.75 -5.01 -2.24
C ILE A 39 4.10 -4.51 -0.94
N PRO A 40 3.29 -3.44 -0.99
CA PRO A 40 2.54 -2.98 0.17
C PRO A 40 1.69 -4.12 0.74
N VAL A 41 1.75 -4.34 2.05
CA VAL A 41 0.98 -5.40 2.73
C VAL A 41 -0.04 -4.80 3.69
N ALA A 42 -1.07 -5.59 4.00
CA ALA A 42 -2.07 -5.29 5.01
C ALA A 42 -2.48 -6.58 5.72
N ASP A 43 -2.97 -6.46 6.95
CA ASP A 43 -3.34 -7.60 7.81
C ASP A 43 -4.83 -7.96 7.78
N GLY A 44 -5.63 -7.26 6.98
CA GLY A 44 -7.09 -7.38 6.92
C GLY A 44 -7.85 -6.21 7.54
N GLY A 45 -7.14 -5.28 8.20
CA GLY A 45 -7.70 -4.02 8.70
C GLY A 45 -7.84 -2.93 7.64
N GLU A 46 -7.68 -1.68 8.08
CA GLU A 46 -7.66 -0.50 7.24
C GLU A 46 -6.54 -0.58 6.18
N GLY A 47 -6.78 -0.06 4.97
CA GLY A 47 -5.79 -0.10 3.89
C GLY A 47 -5.71 -1.42 3.12
N THR A 48 -6.47 -2.45 3.52
CA THR A 48 -6.44 -3.77 2.85
C THR A 48 -6.96 -3.73 1.42
N VAL A 49 -7.97 -2.92 1.12
CA VAL A 49 -8.52 -2.79 -0.24
C VAL A 49 -7.47 -2.18 -1.16
N GLU A 50 -6.79 -1.13 -0.70
CA GLU A 50 -5.74 -0.42 -1.40
C GLU A 50 -4.52 -1.32 -1.66
N ALA A 51 -4.09 -2.08 -0.64
CA ALA A 51 -3.00 -3.04 -0.77
C ALA A 51 -3.30 -4.11 -1.83
N MET A 52 -4.53 -4.65 -1.84
CA MET A 52 -4.95 -5.64 -2.83
C MET A 52 -5.03 -5.05 -4.25
N ILE A 53 -5.58 -3.85 -4.42
CA ILE A 53 -5.63 -3.16 -5.71
C ILE A 53 -4.21 -2.98 -6.28
N ALA A 54 -3.27 -2.51 -5.46
CA ALA A 54 -1.89 -2.31 -5.85
C ALA A 54 -1.20 -3.64 -6.24
N ALA A 55 -1.44 -4.72 -5.50
CA ALA A 55 -0.84 -6.02 -5.75
C ALA A 55 -1.41 -6.74 -6.97
N THR A 56 -2.72 -6.61 -7.24
CA THR A 56 -3.40 -7.39 -8.30
C THR A 56 -3.69 -6.59 -9.57
N GLN A 57 -3.26 -5.33 -9.65
CA GLN A 57 -3.68 -4.39 -10.71
C GLN A 57 -5.21 -4.29 -10.80
N GLY A 58 -5.85 -4.30 -9.63
CA GLY A 58 -7.30 -4.23 -9.50
C GLY A 58 -7.84 -2.84 -9.83
N SER A 59 -9.16 -2.67 -9.66
CA SER A 59 -9.79 -1.36 -9.73
C SER A 59 -10.81 -1.22 -8.61
N GLU A 60 -10.88 -0.03 -8.04
CA GLU A 60 -11.89 0.30 -7.06
C GLU A 60 -13.25 0.50 -7.74
N ARG A 61 -14.31 0.08 -7.04
CA ARG A 61 -15.70 0.26 -7.47
C ARG A 61 -16.50 0.80 -6.30
N HIS A 62 -17.12 1.96 -6.52
CA HIS A 62 -17.96 2.61 -5.53
C HIS A 62 -19.42 2.23 -5.74
N ALA A 63 -20.11 1.93 -4.65
CA ALA A 63 -21.54 1.65 -4.64
C ALA A 63 -22.19 2.27 -3.41
N TRP A 64 -23.39 2.82 -3.59
CA TRP A 64 -24.20 3.30 -2.47
C TRP A 64 -24.81 2.11 -1.73
N VAL A 65 -24.56 2.03 -0.43
CA VAL A 65 -25.09 0.98 0.46
C VAL A 65 -25.78 1.63 1.65
N THR A 66 -26.67 0.89 2.30
CA THR A 66 -27.31 1.37 3.53
C THR A 66 -26.28 1.46 4.64
N GLY A 67 -26.06 2.67 5.15
CA GLY A 67 -25.19 2.92 6.29
C GLY A 67 -25.74 2.38 7.61
N PRO A 68 -24.97 2.44 8.70
CA PRO A 68 -25.29 1.76 9.97
C PRO A 68 -26.57 2.26 10.66
N LEU A 69 -27.08 3.44 10.29
CA LEU A 69 -28.32 4.03 10.82
C LEU A 69 -29.52 3.89 9.85
N ALA A 70 -29.49 2.91 8.95
CA ALA A 70 -30.54 2.63 7.97
C ALA A 70 -30.80 3.77 6.96
N ARG A 71 -29.83 4.65 6.76
CA ARG A 71 -29.86 5.73 5.75
C ARG A 71 -28.94 5.37 4.59
N LYS A 72 -29.27 5.82 3.39
CA LYS A 72 -28.35 5.78 2.25
C LYS A 72 -27.23 6.80 2.44
#